data_AF-A0A9D5PL54-F1
#
_entry.id   AF-A0A9D5PL54-F1
#
_cell.length_a   1.000
_cell.length_b   1.000
_cell.length_c   1.000
_cell.angle_alpha   90.00
_cell.angle_beta   90.00
_cell.angle_gamma   90.00
#
_symmetry.space_group_name_H-M   'P 1'
#
loop_
_entity.id
_entity.type
_entity.pdbx_description
1 polymer ?
#
loop_
_entity_poly.entity_id
_entity_poly.type
_entity_poly.pdbx_seq_one_letter_code
_entity_poly.pdbx_strand_id
1 'polypeptide(L)'
;MAKKINWTAELEDGAHSVSLVYAMLRGKAIVTIDGSEFDISTGFGKLRGTSQVFKLGDEAAILDFPKKGVPEVYVDNVGLNSKKRYGE
;
A
#
# COMPACT_ATOMS: atom_id res chain seq x y z
N MET A 1 7.61 7.32 15.59
CA MET A 1 7.57 5.85 15.45
C MET A 1 7.07 5.52 14.06
N ALA A 2 7.72 4.60 13.34
CA ALA A 2 7.20 4.11 12.05
C ALA A 2 6.11 3.06 12.31
N LYS A 3 5.07 3.05 11.50
CA LYS A 3 3.98 2.07 11.54
C LYS A 3 4.19 1.06 10.42
N LYS A 4 3.86 -0.20 10.66
CA LYS A 4 3.89 -1.27 9.65
C LYS A 4 2.48 -1.76 9.38
N ILE A 5 2.11 -1.91 8.11
CA ILE A 5 0.88 -2.57 7.66
C ILE A 5 1.28 -3.58 6.59
N ASN A 6 0.59 -4.72 6.55
CA ASN A 6 0.78 -5.73 5.52
C ASN A 6 -0.58 -6.04 4.90
N TRP A 7 -0.57 -6.24 3.60
CA TRP A 7 -1.70 -6.68 2.80
C TRP A 7 -1.27 -7.90 2.00
N THR A 8 -2.23 -8.77 1.74
CA THR A 8 -2.10 -9.89 0.81
C THR A 8 -3.20 -9.72 -0.23
N ALA A 9 -2.82 -9.75 -1.50
CA ALA A 9 -3.76 -9.75 -2.61
C ALA A 9 -3.71 -11.12 -3.26
N GLU A 10 -4.85 -11.79 -3.38
CA GLU A 10 -4.98 -12.98 -4.22
C GLU A 10 -5.43 -12.51 -5.61
N LEU A 11 -4.47 -12.45 -6.53
CA LEU A 11 -4.70 -12.09 -7.94
C LEU A 11 -4.74 -13.36 -8.79
N GLU A 12 -5.07 -13.21 -10.07
CA GLU A 12 -5.15 -14.35 -11.01
C GLU A 12 -3.81 -15.07 -11.19
N ASP A 13 -2.67 -14.36 -11.11
CA ASP A 13 -1.32 -14.93 -11.18
C ASP A 13 -0.87 -15.60 -9.87
N GLY A 14 -1.51 -15.25 -8.76
CA GLY A 14 -1.21 -15.83 -7.45
C GLY A 14 -1.35 -14.85 -6.29
N ALA A 15 -0.86 -15.29 -5.13
CA ALA A 15 -0.85 -14.49 -3.93
C ALA A 15 0.35 -13.53 -3.90
N HIS A 16 0.07 -12.23 -3.90
CA HIS A 16 1.07 -11.18 -3.80
C HIS A 16 1.05 -10.54 -2.41
N SER A 17 2.23 -10.22 -1.90
CA SER A 17 2.38 -9.61 -0.57
C SER A 17 2.84 -8.16 -0.68
N VAL A 18 2.12 -7.26 -0.01
CA VAL A 18 2.47 -5.84 0.06
C VAL A 18 2.68 -5.46 1.52
N SER A 19 3.88 -5.04 1.88
CA SER A 19 4.19 -4.49 3.20
C SER A 19 4.47 -3.01 3.09
N LEU A 20 4.02 -2.21 4.05
CA LEU A 20 4.30 -0.79 4.13
C LEU A 20 4.82 -0.44 5.51
N VAL A 21 6.01 0.14 5.56
CA VAL A 21 6.57 0.77 6.74
C VAL A 21 6.55 2.27 6.52
N TYR A 22 5.75 3.02 7.27
CA TYR A 22 5.56 4.44 7.04
C TYR A 22 5.68 5.29 8.30
N ALA A 23 6.17 6.50 8.13
CA ALA A 23 6.24 7.55 9.12
C ALA A 23 5.63 8.83 8.54
N MET A 24 4.29 8.91 8.57
CA MET A 24 3.50 10.01 8.01
C MET A 24 4.04 11.40 8.35
N LEU A 25 4.38 11.65 9.62
CA LEU A 25 4.90 12.95 10.05
C LEU A 25 6.27 13.26 9.43
N ARG A 26 7.12 12.24 9.28
CA ARG A 26 8.46 12.39 8.70
C ARG A 26 8.46 12.40 7.18
N GLY A 27 7.33 12.11 6.55
CA GLY A 27 7.23 12.07 5.10
C GLY A 27 8.03 10.95 4.45
N LYS A 28 8.15 9.82 5.15
CA LYS A 28 8.87 8.63 4.70
C LYS A 28 7.95 7.44 4.69
N ALA A 29 8.01 6.66 3.64
CA ALA A 29 7.40 5.34 3.54
C ALA A 29 8.32 4.42 2.76
N ILE A 30 8.37 3.16 3.16
CA ILE A 30 9.03 2.08 2.43
C ILE A 30 7.94 1.07 2.14
N VAL A 31 7.67 0.83 0.87
CA VAL A 31 6.73 -0.21 0.43
C VAL A 31 7.54 -1.39 -0.09
N THR A 32 7.19 -2.59 0.35
CA THR A 32 7.79 -3.85 -0.09
C THR A 32 6.74 -4.65 -0.83
N ILE A 33 6.98 -4.98 -2.08
CA ILE A 33 6.07 -5.74 -2.95
C ILE A 33 6.81 -7.01 -3.37
N ASP A 34 6.32 -8.17 -2.96
CA ASP A 34 6.94 -9.48 -3.28
C ASP A 34 8.46 -9.52 -3.02
N GLY A 35 8.88 -8.89 -1.93
CA GLY A 35 10.29 -8.80 -1.52
C GLY A 35 11.08 -7.64 -2.13
N SER A 36 10.52 -6.91 -3.10
CA SER A 36 11.14 -5.71 -3.68
C SER A 36 10.78 -4.46 -2.90
N GLU A 37 11.77 -3.74 -2.39
CA GLU A 37 11.58 -2.52 -1.59
C GLU A 37 11.65 -1.25 -2.43
N PHE A 38 10.71 -0.33 -2.18
CA PHE A 38 10.63 0.98 -2.81
C PHE A 38 10.52 2.06 -1.73
N ASP A 39 11.46 3.01 -1.75
CA ASP A 39 11.44 4.17 -0.86
C ASP A 39 10.58 5.30 -1.45
N ILE A 40 9.67 5.80 -0.64
CA ILE A 40 8.79 6.93 -0.92
C ILE A 40 9.09 8.00 0.14
N SER A 41 10.06 8.85 -0.17
CA SER A 41 10.46 9.99 0.66
C SER A 41 10.03 11.30 0.01
N THR A 42 9.00 11.95 0.56
CA THR A 42 8.43 13.20 0.03
C THR A 42 8.79 14.43 0.87
N GLY A 43 9.35 14.23 2.06
CA GLY A 43 9.72 15.30 3.01
C GLY A 43 8.64 15.56 4.07
N PHE A 44 9.02 16.24 5.16
CA PHE A 44 8.21 16.35 6.38
C PHE A 44 6.76 16.80 6.11
N GLY A 45 5.79 16.00 6.55
CA GLY A 45 4.35 16.25 6.37
C GLY A 45 3.79 16.08 4.94
N LYS A 46 4.63 15.87 3.91
CA LYS A 46 4.21 15.83 2.50
C LYS A 46 3.70 14.48 2.01
N LEU A 47 3.79 13.44 2.83
CA LEU A 47 3.24 12.12 2.52
C LEU A 47 1.71 12.05 2.74
N ARG A 48 1.11 13.05 3.41
CA ARG A 48 -0.34 13.07 3.63
C ARG A 48 -1.07 13.61 2.40
N GLY A 49 -2.10 12.90 1.96
CA GLY A 49 -2.88 13.22 0.77
C GLY A 49 -2.15 12.92 -0.54
N THR A 50 -1.15 12.05 -0.51
CA THR A 50 -0.46 11.55 -1.71
C THR A 50 -0.89 10.13 -2.02
N SER A 51 -0.93 9.80 -3.30
CA SER A 51 -1.25 8.45 -3.77
C SER A 51 -0.13 8.01 -4.70
N GLN A 52 0.30 6.75 -4.58
CA GLN A 52 1.34 6.17 -5.42
C GLN A 52 0.76 5.00 -6.19
N VAL A 53 0.97 5.00 -7.50
CA VAL A 53 0.57 3.89 -8.36
C VAL A 53 1.77 2.96 -8.52
N PHE A 54 1.55 1.67 -8.35
CA PHE A 54 2.54 0.62 -8.55
C PHE A 54 1.89 -0.58 -9.24
N LYS A 55 2.71 -1.52 -9.70
CA LYS A 55 2.22 -2.79 -10.25
C LYS A 55 2.27 -3.86 -9.18
N LEU A 56 1.19 -4.64 -9.08
CA LEU A 56 1.11 -5.83 -8.23
C LEU A 56 0.82 -7.01 -9.15
N GLY A 57 1.84 -7.82 -9.45
CA GLY A 57 1.79 -8.70 -10.62
C GLY A 57 1.59 -7.90 -11.91
N ASP A 58 0.55 -8.22 -12.66
CA ASP A 58 0.13 -7.50 -13.88
C ASP A 58 -0.90 -6.38 -13.63
N GLU A 59 -1.46 -6.29 -12.41
CA GLU A 59 -2.51 -5.33 -12.08
C GLU A 59 -1.95 -4.01 -11.57
N ALA A 60 -2.68 -2.91 -11.84
CA ALA A 60 -2.36 -1.61 -11.29
C ALA A 60 -2.93 -1.49 -9.87
N ALA A 61 -2.05 -1.18 -8.91
CA ALA A 61 -2.39 -0.95 -7.52
C ALA A 61 -2.10 0.49 -7.11
N ILE A 62 -2.93 1.04 -6.23
CA ILE A 62 -2.83 2.40 -5.70
C ILE A 62 -2.60 2.31 -4.20
N LEU A 63 -1.45 2.81 -3.74
CA LEU A 63 -1.19 3.07 -2.32
C LEU A 63 -1.61 4.50 -2.02
N ASP A 64 -2.71 4.66 -1.32
CA ASP A 64 -3.18 5.96 -0.84
C ASP A 64 -2.67 6.24 0.57
N PHE A 65 -2.15 7.45 0.78
CA PHE A 65 -1.83 7.98 2.09
C PHE A 65 -2.86 9.07 2.42
N PRO A 66 -3.98 8.76 3.08
CA PRO A 66 -5.05 9.73 3.26
C PRO A 66 -4.64 10.85 4.21
N LYS A 67 -5.27 12.02 4.07
CA LYS A 67 -5.02 13.17 4.96
C LYS A 67 -5.32 12.86 6.43
N LYS A 68 -6.23 11.92 6.68
CA LYS A 68 -6.60 11.38 7.99
C LYS A 68 -6.81 9.87 7.86
N GLY A 69 -6.37 9.10 8.85
CA GLY A 69 -6.53 7.66 8.87
C GLY A 69 -5.22 6.90 8.68
N VAL A 70 -5.34 5.66 8.19
CA VAL A 70 -4.23 4.77 7.85
C VAL A 70 -4.09 4.68 6.34
N PRO A 71 -2.89 4.46 5.80
CA PRO A 71 -2.71 4.18 4.38
C PRO A 71 -3.51 2.94 3.96
N GLU A 72 -3.95 2.94 2.71
CA GLU A 72 -4.75 1.88 2.11
C GLU A 72 -4.19 1.53 0.73
N VAL A 73 -4.30 0.26 0.36
CA VAL A 73 -3.94 -0.22 -0.97
C VAL A 73 -5.21 -0.63 -1.70
N TYR A 74 -5.38 -0.15 -2.92
CA TYR A 74 -6.49 -0.50 -3.81
C TYR A 74 -5.94 -1.21 -5.04
N VAL A 75 -6.56 -2.32 -5.42
CA VAL A 75 -6.32 -3.02 -6.69
C VAL A 75 -7.66 -3.08 -7.40
N ASP A 76 -7.72 -2.64 -8.66
CA ASP A 76 -8.98 -2.53 -9.41
C ASP A 76 -10.10 -1.76 -8.65
N ASN A 77 -9.75 -0.67 -7.96
CA ASN A 77 -10.64 0.09 -7.06
C ASN A 77 -11.20 -0.69 -5.85
N VAL A 78 -10.71 -1.90 -5.58
CA VAL A 78 -11.05 -2.70 -4.40
C VAL A 78 -9.93 -2.57 -3.37
N GLY A 79 -10.26 -2.08 -2.16
CA GLY A 79 -9.27 -1.97 -1.09
C GLY A 79 -8.83 -3.35 -0.58
N LEU A 80 -7.52 -3.62 -0.50
CA LEU A 80 -6.96 -4.87 0.04
C LEU A 80 -7.24 -5.09 1.53
N ASN A 81 -7.67 -4.05 2.26
CA ASN A 81 -8.11 -4.14 3.65
C ASN A 81 -9.59 -4.54 3.79
N SER A 82 -10.32 -4.58 2.68
CA SER A 82 -11.64 -5.16 2.63
C SER A 82 -11.45 -6.66 2.65
N LYS A 83 -11.89 -7.33 3.71
CA LYS A 83 -12.21 -8.76 3.65
C LYS A 83 -13.19 -8.99 2.48
N LYS A 84 -12.72 -9.10 1.24
CA LYS A 84 -13.43 -9.87 0.24
C LYS A 84 -13.11 -11.32 0.55
N ARG A 85 -13.93 -11.91 1.43
CA ARG A 85 -14.26 -13.33 1.32
C ARG A 85 -14.82 -13.49 -0.11
N TYR A 86 -13.99 -13.87 -1.07
CA TYR A 86 -14.48 -14.59 -2.23
C TYR A 86 -14.77 -16.01 -1.73
N GLY A 87 -16.02 -16.25 -1.34
CA GLY A 87 -16.46 -17.52 -0.79
C GLY A 87 -17.64 -17.37 0.15
N GLU A 88 -18.82 -17.13 -0.43
CA GLU A 88 -20.06 -17.93 -0.25
C GLU A 88 -21.17 -17.42 -1.19
#